data_AF-A0A3M7MXL5-F1
#
_entry.id   AF-A0A3M7MXL5-F1
#
_cell.length_a   1.000
_cell.length_b   1.000
_cell.length_c   1.000
_cell.angle_alpha   90.00
_cell.angle_beta   90.00
_cell.angle_gamma   90.00
#
_symmetry.space_group_name_H-M   'P 1'
#
loop_
_entity.id
_entity.type
_entity.pdbx_description
1 polymer ?
#
loop_
_entity_poly.entity_id
_entity_poly.type
_entity_poly.pdbx_seq_one_letter_code
_entity_poly.pdbx_strand_id
1 'polypeptide(L)'
;MIGSSVKMLAKDLYTSNTRFVFELLQNADDNKYSRTNVSPFISFHIFSDTIVVQYNEDGFTPDNVAAICNVGKSTKKGAQGYIGEKGIGFKSVFMVAYKVLIQSGDFSFYFQHRKKDSEMGMISPIWEEPDHPIPEALTTITLFLHDSGGAASLAEQRQLISEQFDKLQDTFLLFLKNIKNININFYDDNNKMTKNVIHTLESSTGASEAKLTKKITYFSNGVANMTEQSSRTFHISRHTVTGLEKNANRDYTAEEEAQRKYSTSEVVLAFPLAADSTPLVETQDVFTFLPLCTAGFSFLIQADFVTGANRQDLVKTSARNRGLRDGIAQAFINAVLDFCNHPTLVYQWMRYLPDPSNLAFQGFWEKLVKKIQSLLASTPVLRPRNEGPLQPISSMRILRTGSIDKHGDPLWDDIDPPCYLSSKYARKDLKSLEPYGLQTLTMAQIIARAKADLRSPNSRMKTLEDEDWQSRAAEILTLPFTQGRQDRISELRALKLIPLQGGRWESARKGNY
;
A
#
# COMPACT_ATOMS: atom_id res chain seq x y z
N MET A 1 42.31 10.86 4.82
CA MET A 1 40.85 11.02 4.60
C MET A 1 40.06 9.71 4.62
N ILE A 2 40.64 8.53 4.31
CA ILE A 2 39.90 7.25 4.32
C ILE A 2 39.49 6.83 5.75
N GLY A 3 40.40 6.86 6.73
CA GLY A 3 40.13 6.40 8.10
C GLY A 3 39.06 7.18 8.88
N SER A 4 38.79 8.46 8.55
CA SER A 4 37.72 9.24 9.21
C SER A 4 36.32 8.84 8.72
N SER A 5 36.17 8.50 7.43
CA SER A 5 34.90 8.06 6.85
C SER A 5 34.53 6.65 7.31
N VAL A 6 35.52 5.77 7.50
CA VAL A 6 35.28 4.41 8.00
C VAL A 6 34.96 4.39 9.51
N LYS A 7 35.50 5.34 10.30
CA LYS A 7 35.11 5.51 11.71
C LYS A 7 33.67 6.05 11.89
N MET A 8 33.21 6.92 10.99
CA MET A 8 31.83 7.39 10.99
C MET A 8 30.86 6.25 10.61
N LEU A 9 31.26 5.40 9.66
CA LEU A 9 30.56 4.18 9.28
C LEU A 9 30.32 3.26 10.48
N ALA A 10 31.33 3.01 11.33
CA ALA A 10 31.18 2.20 12.53
C ALA A 10 30.06 2.73 13.44
N LYS A 11 29.94 4.06 13.62
CA LYS A 11 28.91 4.66 14.49
C LYS A 11 27.49 4.54 13.93
N ASP A 12 27.32 4.62 12.61
CA ASP A 12 26.02 4.51 11.91
C ASP A 12 25.55 3.05 11.74
N LEU A 13 26.46 2.07 11.79
CA LEU A 13 26.12 0.65 11.66
C LEU A 13 25.29 0.16 12.86
N TYR A 14 25.68 0.50 14.09
CA TYR A 14 25.17 -0.13 15.33
C TYR A 14 23.75 0.25 15.79
N THR A 15 22.90 0.82 14.94
CA THR A 15 21.57 1.31 15.38
C THR A 15 20.44 0.28 15.23
N SER A 16 20.63 -0.84 14.51
CA SER A 16 19.72 -2.00 14.57
C SER A 16 20.33 -3.26 13.91
N ASN A 17 20.35 -4.37 14.64
CA ASN A 17 20.78 -5.67 14.11
C ASN A 17 19.88 -6.19 12.96
N THR A 18 18.66 -5.68 12.79
CA THR A 18 17.75 -6.13 11.71
C THR A 18 18.15 -5.62 10.32
N ARG A 19 18.98 -4.58 10.25
CA ARG A 19 19.20 -3.83 9.02
C ARG A 19 19.91 -4.63 7.94
N PHE A 20 20.81 -5.55 8.30
CA PHE A 20 21.62 -6.27 7.31
C PHE A 20 20.78 -7.18 6.41
N VAL A 21 19.72 -7.82 6.94
CA VAL A 21 18.83 -8.68 6.16
C VAL A 21 18.21 -7.90 5.00
N PHE A 22 17.78 -6.68 5.29
CA PHE A 22 17.13 -5.80 4.32
C PHE A 22 18.10 -5.21 3.31
N GLU A 23 19.32 -4.86 3.74
CA GLU A 23 20.38 -4.42 2.83
C GLU A 23 20.78 -5.55 1.87
N LEU A 24 20.81 -6.80 2.32
CA LEU A 24 21.05 -7.97 1.46
C LEU A 24 19.89 -8.21 0.49
N LEU A 25 18.64 -8.11 0.96
CA LEU A 25 17.45 -8.20 0.12
C LEU A 25 17.45 -7.13 -0.98
N GLN A 26 17.77 -5.88 -0.62
CA GLN A 26 17.88 -4.78 -1.59
C GLN A 26 19.04 -4.99 -2.56
N ASN A 27 20.17 -5.53 -2.08
CA ASN A 27 21.31 -5.83 -2.93
C ASN A 27 20.97 -6.85 -4.00
N ALA A 28 20.26 -7.93 -3.63
CA ALA A 28 19.74 -8.89 -4.59
C ALA A 28 18.72 -8.23 -5.54
N ASP A 29 17.72 -7.52 -5.03
CA ASP A 29 16.65 -6.94 -5.85
C ASP A 29 17.11 -5.92 -6.89
N ASP A 30 18.21 -5.20 -6.64
CA ASP A 30 18.76 -4.22 -7.58
C ASP A 30 19.60 -4.86 -8.72
N ASN A 31 19.75 -6.18 -8.76
CA ASN A 31 20.51 -6.89 -9.78
C ASN A 31 19.69 -7.23 -11.04
N LYS A 32 20.36 -7.82 -12.03
CA LYS A 32 19.74 -8.31 -13.26
C LYS A 32 19.56 -9.83 -13.20
N TYR A 33 18.46 -10.29 -13.79
CA TYR A 33 18.03 -11.69 -13.78
C TYR A 33 17.66 -12.13 -15.19
N SER A 34 18.60 -12.03 -16.13
CA SER A 34 18.41 -12.30 -17.55
C SER A 34 19.02 -13.62 -18.03
N ARG A 35 19.93 -14.23 -17.26
CA ARG A 35 20.61 -15.49 -17.62
C ARG A 35 19.78 -16.76 -17.39
N THR A 36 18.65 -16.67 -16.69
CA THR A 36 17.83 -17.82 -16.32
C THR A 36 16.35 -17.53 -16.48
N ASN A 37 15.57 -18.56 -16.85
CA ASN A 37 14.11 -18.51 -16.91
C ASN A 37 13.45 -18.79 -15.55
N VAL A 38 14.24 -19.04 -14.51
CA VAL A 38 13.75 -19.23 -13.14
C VAL A 38 13.38 -17.86 -12.57
N SER A 39 12.19 -17.78 -11.97
CA SER A 39 11.71 -16.56 -11.32
C SER A 39 12.75 -16.04 -10.30
N PRO A 40 13.08 -14.73 -10.30
CA PRO A 40 14.08 -14.18 -9.39
C PRO A 40 13.81 -14.52 -7.93
N PHE A 41 14.81 -15.06 -7.25
CA PHE A 41 14.70 -15.47 -5.85
C PHE A 41 15.92 -15.06 -5.03
N ILE A 42 15.72 -15.03 -3.72
CA ILE A 42 16.76 -15.02 -2.70
C ILE A 42 16.47 -16.11 -1.68
N SER A 43 17.49 -16.87 -1.29
CA SER A 43 17.43 -17.83 -0.19
C SER A 43 18.39 -17.45 0.93
N PHE A 44 17.95 -17.66 2.16
CA PHE A 44 18.73 -17.53 3.37
C PHE A 44 18.79 -18.90 4.04
N HIS A 45 20.00 -19.37 4.37
CA HIS A 45 20.24 -20.60 5.10
C HIS A 45 20.92 -20.25 6.42
N ILE A 46 20.17 -20.40 7.51
CA ILE A 46 20.55 -19.96 8.85
C ILE A 46 21.06 -21.16 9.65
N PHE A 47 22.38 -21.25 9.77
CA PHE A 47 23.07 -22.24 10.61
C PHE A 47 23.48 -21.61 11.95
N SER A 48 24.03 -22.42 12.86
CA SER A 48 24.42 -21.95 14.18
C SER A 48 25.61 -20.98 14.15
N ASP A 49 26.53 -21.13 13.20
CA ASP A 49 27.77 -20.34 13.08
C ASP A 49 27.86 -19.53 11.78
N THR A 50 26.97 -19.77 10.82
CA THR A 50 27.04 -19.22 9.48
C THR A 50 25.65 -18.87 8.94
N ILE A 51 25.60 -17.88 8.05
CA ILE A 51 24.43 -17.59 7.22
C ILE A 51 24.87 -17.64 5.76
N VAL A 52 24.22 -18.48 4.96
CA VAL A 52 24.45 -18.53 3.51
C VAL A 52 23.29 -17.85 2.80
N VAL A 53 23.61 -16.86 1.97
CA VAL A 53 22.65 -16.11 1.18
C VAL A 53 22.88 -16.41 -0.29
N GLN A 54 21.85 -16.84 -1.00
CA GLN A 54 21.97 -17.17 -2.43
C GLN A 54 20.89 -16.45 -3.23
N TYR A 55 21.22 -15.97 -4.42
CA TYR A 55 20.24 -15.40 -5.35
C TYR A 55 20.70 -15.58 -6.80
N ASN A 56 19.74 -15.82 -7.69
CA ASN A 56 19.98 -16.25 -9.07
C ASN A 56 20.18 -15.09 -10.06
N GLU A 57 20.96 -14.09 -9.66
CA GLU A 57 21.29 -12.98 -10.56
C GLU A 57 22.25 -13.41 -11.70
N ASP A 58 22.51 -12.48 -12.62
CA ASP A 58 23.43 -12.68 -13.74
C ASP A 58 24.92 -12.82 -13.34
N GLY A 59 25.24 -12.48 -12.10
CA GLY A 59 26.58 -12.57 -11.52
C GLY A 59 27.31 -11.21 -11.45
N PHE A 60 28.36 -11.17 -10.63
CA PHE A 60 29.15 -9.96 -10.41
C PHE A 60 29.93 -9.55 -11.66
N THR A 61 30.08 -8.24 -11.83
CA THR A 61 30.99 -7.62 -12.78
C THR A 61 32.20 -7.01 -12.06
N PRO A 62 33.31 -6.68 -12.76
CA PRO A 62 34.42 -5.94 -12.17
C PRO A 62 33.98 -4.64 -11.49
N ASP A 63 32.97 -3.96 -12.05
CA ASP A 63 32.38 -2.76 -11.47
C ASP A 63 31.70 -3.08 -10.13
N ASN A 64 30.99 -4.22 -10.00
CA ASN A 64 30.39 -4.64 -8.74
C ASN A 64 31.45 -4.88 -7.66
N VAL A 65 32.55 -5.55 -8.02
CA VAL A 65 33.69 -5.77 -7.11
C VAL A 65 34.31 -4.44 -6.70
N ALA A 66 34.51 -3.51 -7.64
CA ALA A 66 35.04 -2.18 -7.32
C ALA A 66 34.11 -1.37 -6.40
N ALA A 67 32.79 -1.42 -6.62
CA ALA A 67 31.82 -0.74 -5.76
C ALA A 67 31.78 -1.34 -4.35
N ILE A 68 31.72 -2.66 -4.22
CA ILE A 68 31.62 -3.30 -2.91
C ILE A 68 32.91 -3.10 -2.09
N CYS A 69 34.06 -2.86 -2.73
CA CYS A 69 35.32 -2.52 -2.05
C CYS A 69 35.48 -1.04 -1.67
N ASN A 70 34.52 -0.16 -1.97
CA ASN A 70 34.62 1.26 -1.63
C ASN A 70 33.65 1.64 -0.49
N VAL A 71 34.02 2.65 0.29
CA VAL A 71 33.09 3.35 1.20
C VAL A 71 32.56 4.58 0.47
N GLY A 72 31.24 4.76 0.40
CA GLY A 72 30.66 5.95 -0.26
C GLY A 72 30.41 5.83 -1.75
N LYS A 73 30.78 4.72 -2.43
CA LYS A 73 30.50 4.50 -3.85
C LYS A 73 29.61 3.28 -4.06
N SER A 74 28.52 3.45 -4.79
CA SER A 74 27.62 2.38 -5.26
C SER A 74 27.64 2.35 -6.79
N THR A 75 27.70 1.17 -7.40
CA THR A 75 27.59 0.99 -8.86
C THR A 75 26.19 1.25 -9.40
N LYS A 76 25.19 1.33 -8.52
CA LYS A 76 23.78 1.46 -8.89
C LYS A 76 23.50 2.88 -9.39
N LYS A 77 23.82 3.14 -10.66
CA LYS A 77 23.49 4.39 -11.36
C LYS A 77 21.97 4.60 -11.34
N GLY A 78 21.49 5.59 -10.59
CA GLY A 78 20.11 6.08 -10.71
C GLY A 78 19.00 5.18 -10.17
N ALA A 79 19.30 4.14 -9.37
CA ALA A 79 18.22 3.45 -8.66
C ALA A 79 17.73 4.33 -7.51
N GLN A 80 16.44 4.68 -7.52
CA GLN A 80 15.68 5.13 -6.35
C GLN A 80 15.61 3.97 -5.34
N GLY A 81 16.76 3.62 -4.74
CA GLY A 81 16.86 2.62 -3.69
C GLY A 81 16.71 3.30 -2.34
N TYR A 82 15.85 2.74 -1.50
CA TYR A 82 15.29 3.39 -0.31
C TYR A 82 16.26 3.47 0.89
N ILE A 83 17.31 2.63 0.94
CA ILE A 83 18.18 2.50 2.15
C ILE A 83 19.69 2.56 1.84
N GLY A 84 20.11 2.30 0.59
CA GLY A 84 21.51 2.22 0.16
C GLY A 84 22.23 3.55 -0.13
N GLU A 85 22.01 4.57 0.70
CA GLU A 85 22.31 5.99 0.39
C GLU A 85 23.79 6.40 0.52
N LYS A 86 24.67 5.54 1.05
CA LYS A 86 26.09 5.88 1.29
C LYS A 86 27.11 4.81 0.87
N GLY A 87 26.75 3.81 0.07
CA GLY A 87 27.67 2.68 -0.20
C GLY A 87 28.10 1.92 1.07
N ILE A 88 27.32 2.07 2.16
CA ILE A 88 27.55 1.47 3.48
C ILE A 88 26.67 0.24 3.74
N GLY A 89 25.61 0.08 2.94
CA GLY A 89 24.54 -0.89 3.19
C GLY A 89 25.05 -2.31 3.34
N PHE A 90 25.89 -2.75 2.39
CA PHE A 90 26.54 -4.06 2.48
C PHE A 90 27.39 -4.23 3.76
N LYS A 91 28.05 -3.17 4.25
CA LYS A 91 28.93 -3.25 5.43
C LYS A 91 28.18 -3.55 6.74
N SER A 92 26.86 -3.41 6.76
CA SER A 92 26.00 -3.84 7.88
C SER A 92 26.14 -5.33 8.23
N VAL A 93 26.56 -6.18 7.29
CA VAL A 93 26.83 -7.60 7.56
C VAL A 93 27.91 -7.80 8.63
N PHE A 94 28.87 -6.88 8.80
CA PHE A 94 29.93 -6.99 9.80
C PHE A 94 29.45 -6.79 11.24
N MET A 95 28.19 -6.35 11.44
CA MET A 95 27.56 -6.36 12.76
C MET A 95 27.34 -7.78 13.28
N VAL A 96 27.08 -8.73 12.37
CA VAL A 96 26.77 -10.12 12.72
C VAL A 96 27.90 -11.09 12.35
N ALA A 97 28.70 -10.76 11.35
CA ALA A 97 29.76 -11.62 10.83
C ALA A 97 31.15 -11.01 10.94
N TYR A 98 32.17 -11.84 11.17
CA TYR A 98 33.58 -11.42 11.13
C TYR A 98 34.25 -11.67 9.78
N LYS A 99 33.79 -12.67 9.02
CA LYS A 99 34.24 -12.98 7.65
C LYS A 99 33.01 -13.04 6.74
N VAL A 100 33.15 -12.51 5.54
CA VAL A 100 32.12 -12.55 4.51
C VAL A 100 32.74 -13.00 3.20
N LEU A 101 32.44 -14.22 2.79
CA LEU A 101 32.87 -14.80 1.51
C LEU A 101 31.80 -14.52 0.46
N ILE A 102 32.23 -14.06 -0.71
CA ILE A 102 31.38 -13.77 -1.87
C ILE A 102 31.89 -14.61 -3.05
N GLN A 103 30.97 -15.36 -3.64
CA GLN A 103 31.20 -16.23 -4.78
C GLN A 103 30.16 -15.94 -5.86
N SER A 104 30.59 -15.48 -7.02
CA SER A 104 29.70 -15.09 -8.12
C SER A 104 30.43 -15.11 -9.46
N GLY A 105 30.05 -16.04 -10.35
CA GLY A 105 30.75 -16.26 -11.61
C GLY A 105 32.25 -16.53 -11.38
N ASP A 106 33.11 -15.74 -12.02
CA ASP A 106 34.57 -15.86 -11.92
C ASP A 106 35.16 -15.23 -10.63
N PHE A 107 34.32 -14.65 -9.77
CA PHE A 107 34.78 -13.94 -8.58
C PHE A 107 34.58 -14.76 -7.31
N SER A 108 35.68 -15.00 -6.59
CA SER A 108 35.70 -15.64 -5.27
C SER A 108 36.65 -14.90 -4.33
N PHE A 109 36.08 -14.16 -3.39
CA PHE A 109 36.86 -13.36 -2.45
C PHE A 109 36.10 -13.15 -1.15
N TYR A 110 36.82 -12.85 -0.07
CA TYR A 110 36.22 -12.51 1.20
C TYR A 110 36.74 -11.19 1.75
N PHE A 111 35.93 -10.64 2.65
CA PHE A 111 36.33 -9.56 3.54
C PHE A 111 36.39 -10.11 4.97
N GLN A 112 37.29 -9.57 5.78
CA GLN A 112 37.44 -9.99 7.17
C GLN A 112 37.63 -8.78 8.08
N HIS A 113 36.79 -8.68 9.10
CA HIS A 113 36.86 -7.64 10.11
C HIS A 113 36.30 -8.12 11.46
N ARG A 114 37.16 -8.17 12.48
CA ARG A 114 36.80 -8.35 13.89
C ARG A 114 36.78 -6.99 14.61
N LYS A 115 36.10 -6.90 15.75
CA LYS A 115 35.92 -5.64 16.53
C LYS A 115 37.22 -4.88 16.87
N LYS A 116 38.38 -5.55 16.89
CA LYS A 116 39.69 -4.95 17.19
C LYS A 116 40.53 -4.68 15.93
N ASP A 117 40.05 -5.11 14.77
CA ASP A 117 40.79 -4.98 13.52
C ASP A 117 40.65 -3.56 12.97
N SER A 118 41.55 -3.21 12.04
CA SER A 118 41.35 -2.04 11.22
C SER A 118 40.05 -2.17 10.44
N GLU A 119 39.30 -1.07 10.35
CA GLU A 119 38.07 -1.03 9.58
C GLU A 119 38.32 -1.17 8.06
N MET A 120 39.59 -1.10 7.62
CA MET A 120 40.02 -1.44 6.26
C MET A 120 39.68 -2.89 5.87
N GLY A 121 39.60 -3.80 6.83
CA GLY A 121 39.22 -5.21 6.59
C GLY A 121 37.80 -5.37 6.04
N MET A 122 36.93 -4.37 6.24
CA MET A 122 35.59 -4.35 5.66
C MET A 122 35.58 -4.04 4.15
N ILE A 123 36.67 -3.49 3.61
CA ILE A 123 36.72 -2.96 2.24
C ILE A 123 37.86 -3.50 1.38
N SER A 124 38.80 -4.23 1.99
CA SER A 124 39.95 -4.81 1.30
C SER A 124 39.66 -6.29 1.03
N PRO A 125 39.37 -6.69 -0.23
CA PRO A 125 39.05 -8.07 -0.55
C PRO A 125 40.31 -8.95 -0.50
N ILE A 126 40.15 -10.19 -0.08
CA ILE A 126 41.17 -11.23 -0.15
C ILE A 126 40.63 -12.33 -1.06
N TRP A 127 41.33 -12.62 -2.16
CA TRP A 127 40.95 -13.66 -3.10
C TRP A 127 41.10 -15.05 -2.45
N GLU A 128 40.12 -15.92 -2.69
CA GLU A 128 40.08 -17.28 -2.16
C GLU A 128 39.62 -18.21 -3.28
N GLU A 129 40.44 -19.19 -3.64
CA GLU A 129 40.07 -20.17 -4.68
C GLU A 129 38.91 -21.03 -4.17
N PRO A 130 37.85 -21.22 -4.97
CA PRO A 130 36.71 -22.00 -4.54
C PRO A 130 37.03 -23.51 -4.60
N ASP A 131 36.59 -24.26 -3.59
CA ASP A 131 36.76 -25.73 -3.57
C ASP A 131 35.98 -26.43 -4.70
N HIS A 132 34.92 -25.78 -5.21
CA HIS A 132 34.04 -26.27 -6.25
C HIS A 132 33.72 -25.17 -7.26
N PRO A 133 33.40 -25.51 -8.53
CA PRO A 133 32.97 -24.54 -9.51
C PRO A 133 31.75 -23.74 -9.01
N ILE A 134 31.85 -22.41 -9.12
CA ILE A 134 30.75 -21.50 -8.77
C ILE A 134 29.69 -21.60 -9.88
N PRO A 135 28.40 -21.82 -9.57
CA PRO A 135 27.37 -21.87 -10.59
C PRO A 135 27.25 -20.53 -11.35
N GLU A 136 27.12 -20.58 -12.68
CA GLU A 136 27.16 -19.39 -13.56
C GLU A 136 26.05 -18.36 -13.31
N ALA A 137 24.91 -18.75 -12.75
CA ALA A 137 23.74 -17.91 -12.49
C ALA A 137 23.33 -17.98 -11.01
N LEU A 138 24.31 -17.98 -10.11
CA LEU A 138 24.10 -17.95 -8.67
C LEU A 138 25.19 -17.14 -7.98
N THR A 139 24.79 -16.08 -7.29
CA THR A 139 25.65 -15.41 -6.32
C THR A 139 25.42 -16.03 -4.95
N THR A 140 26.50 -16.47 -4.29
CA THR A 140 26.49 -16.98 -2.91
C THR A 140 27.31 -16.04 -2.02
N ILE A 141 26.71 -15.59 -0.91
CA ILE A 141 27.37 -14.81 0.13
C ILE A 141 27.29 -15.60 1.43
N THR A 142 28.45 -16.03 1.94
CA THR A 142 28.56 -16.76 3.20
C THR A 142 29.06 -15.82 4.30
N LEU A 143 28.21 -15.57 5.29
CA LEU A 143 28.48 -14.77 6.46
C LEU A 143 28.93 -15.70 7.60
N PHE A 144 30.19 -15.58 8.02
CA PHE A 144 30.71 -16.31 9.19
C PHE A 144 30.47 -15.48 10.45
N LEU A 145 29.57 -15.94 11.30
CA LEU A 145 29.09 -15.19 12.46
C LEU A 145 30.20 -14.96 13.48
N HIS A 146 30.15 -13.84 14.19
CA HIS A 146 31.09 -13.55 15.28
C HIS A 146 31.14 -14.73 16.27
N ASP A 147 32.35 -15.21 16.53
CA ASP A 147 32.66 -16.36 17.40
C ASP A 147 33.32 -15.92 18.72
N SER A 148 33.64 -14.64 18.85
CA SER A 148 34.35 -14.09 19.99
C SER A 148 33.38 -13.59 21.06
N GLY A 149 33.36 -14.25 22.22
CA GLY A 149 32.50 -13.92 23.35
C GLY A 149 32.26 -15.11 24.27
N GLY A 150 31.53 -14.88 25.37
CA GLY A 150 31.05 -15.98 26.22
C GLY A 150 29.94 -16.76 25.51
N ALA A 151 29.88 -18.08 25.73
CA ALA A 151 28.93 -18.97 25.07
C ALA A 151 27.46 -18.50 25.17
N ALA A 152 27.05 -18.01 26.34
CA ALA A 152 25.71 -17.47 26.55
C ALA A 152 25.39 -16.25 25.67
N SER A 153 26.35 -15.33 25.50
CA SER A 153 26.17 -14.13 24.67
C SER A 153 26.11 -14.48 23.18
N LEU A 154 26.90 -15.47 22.74
CA LEU A 154 26.84 -15.97 21.37
C LEU A 154 25.49 -16.66 21.09
N ALA A 155 24.99 -17.45 22.03
CA ALA A 155 23.67 -18.08 21.92
C ALA A 155 22.55 -17.05 21.83
N GLU A 156 22.57 -16.02 22.68
CA GLU A 156 21.61 -14.90 22.64
C GLU A 156 21.67 -14.17 21.30
N GLN A 157 22.86 -13.83 20.81
CA GLN A 157 23.04 -13.18 19.51
C GLN A 157 22.48 -14.02 18.35
N ARG A 158 22.76 -15.33 18.34
CA ARG A 158 22.25 -16.27 17.33
C ARG A 158 20.73 -16.38 17.37
N GLN A 159 20.14 -16.45 18.58
CA GLN A 159 18.70 -16.44 18.76
C GLN A 159 18.09 -15.15 18.20
N LEU A 160 18.65 -13.98 18.55
CA LEU A 160 18.17 -12.69 18.04
C LEU A 160 18.22 -12.64 16.51
N ILE A 161 19.30 -13.12 15.88
CA ILE A 161 19.41 -13.19 14.41
C ILE A 161 18.32 -14.10 13.83
N SER A 162 18.15 -15.31 14.38
CA SER A 162 17.14 -16.26 13.91
C SER A 162 15.73 -15.68 13.99
N GLU A 163 15.39 -15.02 15.10
CA GLU A 163 14.10 -14.34 15.28
C GLU A 163 13.85 -13.23 14.26
N GLN A 164 14.89 -12.56 13.75
CA GLN A 164 14.73 -11.51 12.73
C GLN A 164 14.30 -12.09 11.38
N PHE A 165 14.91 -13.21 10.98
CA PHE A 165 14.50 -13.93 9.78
C PHE A 165 13.10 -14.52 9.94
N ASP A 166 12.77 -15.03 11.12
CA ASP A 166 11.45 -15.60 11.39
C ASP A 166 10.32 -14.56 11.32
N LYS A 167 10.62 -13.32 11.74
CA LYS A 167 9.70 -12.17 11.73
C LYS A 167 9.70 -11.41 10.40
N LEU A 168 10.43 -11.87 9.38
CA LEU A 168 10.44 -11.21 8.07
C LEU A 168 9.03 -11.25 7.46
N GLN A 169 8.48 -10.07 7.15
CA GLN A 169 7.17 -9.93 6.52
C GLN A 169 7.25 -10.31 5.02
N ASP A 170 6.20 -10.94 4.50
CA ASP A 170 6.04 -11.24 3.07
C ASP A 170 5.70 -10.00 2.21
N THR A 171 5.15 -8.96 2.83
CA THR A 171 4.69 -7.71 2.20
C THR A 171 5.79 -6.97 1.46
N PHE A 172 7.06 -7.18 1.80
CA PHE A 172 8.19 -6.58 1.07
C PHE A 172 8.18 -6.92 -0.42
N LEU A 173 7.78 -8.14 -0.78
CA LEU A 173 7.71 -8.57 -2.17
C LEU A 173 6.84 -7.65 -3.03
N LEU A 174 5.81 -7.00 -2.47
CA LEU A 174 4.95 -6.05 -3.19
C LEU A 174 5.72 -4.83 -3.71
N PHE A 175 6.82 -4.49 -3.04
CA PHE A 175 7.61 -3.28 -3.27
C PHE A 175 8.96 -3.55 -3.95
N LEU A 176 9.36 -4.82 -4.03
CA LEU A 176 10.56 -5.25 -4.76
C LEU A 176 10.32 -5.22 -6.28
N LYS A 177 11.37 -4.89 -7.02
CA LYS A 177 11.32 -4.75 -8.48
C LYS A 177 11.44 -6.11 -9.17
N ASN A 178 12.44 -6.87 -8.79
CA ASN A 178 12.84 -8.10 -9.46
C ASN A 178 12.49 -9.35 -8.64
N ILE A 179 12.87 -9.41 -7.36
CA ILE A 179 12.68 -10.61 -6.51
C ILE A 179 11.19 -10.94 -6.38
N LYS A 180 10.85 -12.20 -6.64
CA LYS A 180 9.50 -12.76 -6.49
C LYS A 180 9.41 -13.86 -5.44
N ASN A 181 10.53 -14.45 -5.05
CA ASN A 181 10.58 -15.52 -4.07
C ASN A 181 11.63 -15.24 -2.99
N ILE A 182 11.23 -15.34 -1.72
CA ILE A 182 12.14 -15.31 -0.58
C ILE A 182 12.02 -16.66 0.13
N ASN A 183 13.14 -17.38 0.25
CA ASN A 183 13.22 -18.66 0.93
C ASN A 183 14.09 -18.53 2.18
N ILE A 184 13.62 -19.01 3.32
CA ILE A 184 14.35 -18.96 4.60
C ILE A 184 14.40 -20.38 5.16
N ASN A 185 15.61 -20.91 5.32
CA ASN A 185 15.88 -22.25 5.81
C ASN A 185 16.60 -22.17 7.15
N PHE A 186 16.06 -22.80 8.18
CA PHE A 186 16.65 -22.87 9.51
C PHE A 186 17.19 -24.27 9.77
N TYR A 187 18.36 -24.35 10.40
CA TYR A 187 19.07 -25.59 10.68
C TYR A 187 19.36 -25.72 12.18
N ASP A 188 19.42 -26.97 12.67
CA ASP A 188 19.93 -27.28 14.01
C ASP A 188 21.46 -27.39 14.04
N ASP A 189 22.01 -27.65 15.23
CA ASP A 189 23.46 -27.81 15.43
C ASP A 189 24.06 -29.03 14.71
N ASN A 190 23.23 -29.95 14.23
CA ASN A 190 23.64 -31.11 13.43
C ASN A 190 23.46 -30.86 11.91
N ASN A 191 23.28 -29.59 11.51
CA ASN A 191 23.02 -29.18 10.13
C ASN A 191 21.78 -29.82 9.50
N LYS A 192 20.80 -30.25 10.31
CA LYS A 192 19.52 -30.73 9.82
C LYS A 192 18.52 -29.58 9.77
N MET A 193 17.82 -29.45 8.65
CA MET A 193 16.77 -28.45 8.51
C MET A 193 15.67 -28.70 9.53
N THR A 194 15.22 -27.65 10.22
CA THR A 194 14.16 -27.67 11.23
C THR A 194 12.92 -26.91 10.77
N LYS A 195 13.12 -25.86 9.97
CA LYS A 195 12.04 -25.01 9.45
C LYS A 195 12.41 -24.43 8.10
N ASN A 196 11.43 -24.38 7.21
CA ASN A 196 11.50 -23.70 5.91
C ASN A 196 10.33 -22.71 5.81
N VAL A 197 10.61 -21.47 5.41
CA VAL A 197 9.60 -20.44 5.16
C VAL A 197 9.80 -19.92 3.74
N ILE A 198 8.76 -20.04 2.92
CA ILE A 198 8.76 -19.56 1.53
C ILE A 198 7.71 -18.48 1.40
N HIS A 199 8.13 -17.32 0.91
CA HIS A 199 7.27 -16.23 0.48
C HIS A 199 7.33 -16.13 -1.04
N THR A 200 6.17 -16.14 -1.69
CA THR A 200 6.04 -16.07 -3.14
C THR A 200 5.06 -14.97 -3.52
N LEU A 201 5.47 -14.15 -4.49
CA LEU A 201 4.62 -13.16 -5.14
C LEU A 201 4.22 -13.65 -6.53
N GLU A 202 2.92 -13.84 -6.70
CA GLU A 202 2.28 -14.08 -7.99
C GLU A 202 1.65 -12.77 -8.46
N SER A 203 2.15 -12.23 -9.56
CA SER A 203 1.55 -11.07 -10.24
C SER A 203 1.80 -11.21 -11.72
N SER A 204 0.80 -10.91 -12.55
CA SER A 204 0.99 -10.79 -13.99
C SER A 204 1.52 -9.40 -14.32
N THR A 205 2.40 -9.32 -15.32
CA THR A 205 3.00 -8.07 -15.77
C THR A 205 1.90 -7.10 -16.20
N GLY A 206 1.77 -5.97 -15.50
CA GLY A 206 0.74 -4.95 -15.79
C GLY A 206 -0.62 -5.20 -15.13
N ALA A 207 -0.80 -6.27 -14.34
CA ALA A 207 -2.00 -6.43 -13.54
C ALA A 207 -1.92 -5.62 -12.25
N SER A 208 -3.03 -4.99 -11.89
CA SER A 208 -3.19 -4.30 -10.61
C SER A 208 -3.48 -5.28 -9.46
N GLU A 209 -3.46 -6.60 -9.69
CA GLU A 209 -3.65 -7.60 -8.64
C GLU A 209 -2.38 -8.39 -8.39
N ALA A 210 -2.07 -8.61 -7.12
CA ALA A 210 -0.93 -9.38 -6.67
C ALA A 210 -1.34 -10.32 -5.54
N LYS A 211 -0.89 -11.57 -5.58
CA LYS A 211 -1.13 -12.56 -4.54
C LYS A 211 0.18 -12.91 -3.85
N LEU A 212 0.22 -12.71 -2.53
CA LEU A 212 1.29 -13.17 -1.66
C LEU A 212 0.91 -14.52 -1.06
N THR A 213 1.80 -15.49 -1.17
CA THR A 213 1.66 -16.80 -0.52
C THR A 213 2.80 -16.99 0.46
N LYS A 214 2.47 -17.35 1.71
CA LYS A 214 3.42 -17.79 2.74
C LYS A 214 3.22 -19.27 3.01
N LYS A 215 4.27 -20.06 2.80
CA LYS A 215 4.33 -21.49 3.12
C LYS A 215 5.37 -21.73 4.21
N ILE A 216 4.98 -22.42 5.27
CA ILE A 216 5.88 -22.83 6.36
C ILE A 216 5.91 -24.35 6.39
N THR A 217 7.09 -24.95 6.28
CA THR A 217 7.29 -26.39 6.46
C THR A 217 8.16 -26.61 7.68
N TYR A 218 7.70 -27.43 8.61
CA TYR A 218 8.49 -27.87 9.76
C TYR A 218 9.11 -29.24 9.44
N PHE A 219 10.26 -29.49 10.06
CA PHE A 219 11.03 -30.71 9.86
C PHE A 219 11.41 -31.33 11.20
N SER A 220 11.36 -32.65 11.28
CA SER A 220 11.88 -33.44 12.40
C SER A 220 12.95 -34.37 11.87
N ASN A 221 14.18 -34.28 12.42
CA ASN A 221 15.34 -35.03 11.95
C ASN A 221 15.62 -34.91 10.43
N GLY A 222 15.34 -33.75 9.84
CA GLY A 222 15.52 -33.51 8.40
C GLY A 222 14.37 -34.02 7.52
N VAL A 223 13.30 -34.56 8.10
CA VAL A 223 12.12 -35.05 7.37
C VAL A 223 10.96 -34.09 7.60
N ALA A 224 10.30 -33.65 6.52
CA ALA A 224 9.14 -32.76 6.60
C ALA A 224 7.99 -33.45 7.37
N ASN A 225 7.47 -32.80 8.39
CA ASN A 225 6.41 -33.35 9.25
C ASN A 225 5.08 -32.59 9.12
N MET A 226 5.12 -31.28 8.97
CA MET A 226 3.95 -30.42 8.93
C MET A 226 4.17 -29.27 7.94
N THR A 227 3.12 -28.89 7.22
CA THR A 227 3.15 -27.75 6.30
C THR A 227 1.91 -26.91 6.49
N GLU A 228 2.12 -25.61 6.67
CA GLU A 228 1.08 -24.59 6.76
C GLU A 228 1.20 -23.66 5.54
N GLN A 229 0.06 -23.25 4.97
CA GLN A 229 0.05 -22.31 3.85
C GLN A 229 -1.06 -21.29 4.04
N SER A 230 -0.73 -20.04 3.76
CA SER A 230 -1.67 -18.91 3.74
C SER A 230 -1.41 -18.05 2.51
N SER A 231 -2.44 -17.36 2.03
CA SER A 231 -2.29 -16.40 0.95
C SER A 231 -3.14 -15.17 1.16
N ARG A 232 -2.65 -14.01 0.72
CA ARG A 232 -3.35 -12.73 0.74
C ARG A 232 -3.27 -12.09 -0.64
N THR A 233 -4.40 -11.58 -1.10
CA THR A 233 -4.50 -10.87 -2.38
C THR A 233 -4.50 -9.37 -2.10
N PHE A 234 -3.85 -8.60 -2.98
CA PHE A 234 -3.78 -7.16 -2.91
C PHE A 234 -4.10 -6.57 -4.27
N HIS A 235 -4.83 -5.45 -4.27
CA HIS A 235 -4.81 -4.55 -5.41
C HIS A 235 -3.66 -3.55 -5.25
N ILE A 236 -2.82 -3.39 -6.28
CA ILE A 236 -1.62 -2.56 -6.27
C ILE A 236 -1.82 -1.37 -7.20
N SER A 237 -1.65 -0.16 -6.66
CA SER A 237 -1.62 1.09 -7.43
C SER A 237 -0.23 1.71 -7.33
N ARG A 238 0.35 2.04 -8.49
CA ARG A 238 1.67 2.68 -8.59
C ARG A 238 1.52 4.07 -9.18
N HIS A 239 2.22 5.05 -8.62
CA HIS A 239 2.21 6.42 -9.11
C HIS A 239 3.60 7.02 -9.04
N THR A 240 4.10 7.53 -10.17
CA THR A 240 5.35 8.29 -10.20
C THR A 240 5.07 9.75 -9.86
N VAL A 241 5.55 10.17 -8.69
CA VAL A 241 5.54 11.56 -8.24
C VAL A 241 6.69 12.29 -8.93
N THR A 242 6.45 13.53 -9.37
CA THR A 242 7.46 14.37 -10.03
C THR A 242 7.60 15.70 -9.30
N GLY A 243 8.66 16.45 -9.60
CA GLY A 243 8.92 17.75 -8.97
C GLY A 243 9.33 17.67 -7.49
N LEU A 244 9.83 16.53 -7.03
CA LEU A 244 10.24 16.34 -5.64
C LEU A 244 11.53 17.10 -5.30
N GLU A 245 11.62 17.53 -4.04
CA GLU A 245 12.86 18.02 -3.44
C GLU A 245 13.83 16.88 -3.10
N LYS A 246 15.11 17.22 -2.91
CA LYS A 246 16.17 16.27 -2.54
C LYS A 246 15.80 15.49 -1.27
N ASN A 247 16.15 14.20 -1.24
CA ASN A 247 16.07 13.39 -0.03
C ASN A 247 17.29 13.70 0.85
N ALA A 248 17.08 14.23 2.05
CA ALA A 248 18.18 14.60 2.96
C ALA A 248 18.90 13.39 3.58
N ASN A 249 18.34 12.18 3.46
CA ASN A 249 19.04 10.96 3.84
C ASN A 249 20.02 10.48 2.74
N ARG A 250 19.95 11.07 1.53
CA ARG A 250 20.73 10.68 0.36
C ARG A 250 21.78 11.71 -0.02
N ASP A 251 22.98 11.21 -0.32
CA ASP A 251 24.01 11.96 -1.02
C ASP A 251 23.83 11.79 -2.54
N TYR A 252 24.00 12.88 -3.28
CA TYR A 252 23.87 12.90 -4.74
C TYR A 252 25.21 13.25 -5.37
N THR A 253 25.57 12.56 -6.46
CA THR A 253 26.74 12.99 -7.24
C THR A 253 26.44 14.28 -8.00
N ALA A 254 27.46 15.03 -8.41
CA ALA A 254 27.28 16.26 -9.18
C ALA A 254 26.46 16.02 -10.47
N GLU A 255 26.64 14.86 -11.11
CA GLU A 255 25.88 14.46 -12.30
C GLU A 255 24.41 14.17 -11.97
N GLU A 256 24.13 13.51 -10.83
CA GLU A 256 22.76 13.24 -10.39
C GLU A 256 22.00 14.52 -10.03
N GLU A 257 22.70 15.49 -9.43
CA GLU A 257 22.14 16.81 -9.13
C GLU A 257 21.85 17.61 -10.40
N ALA A 258 22.80 17.65 -11.34
CA ALA A 258 22.63 18.34 -12.63
C ALA A 258 21.45 17.75 -13.43
N GLN A 259 21.25 16.43 -13.37
CA GLN A 259 20.14 15.74 -14.02
C GLN A 259 18.84 15.72 -13.18
N ARG A 260 18.86 16.30 -11.96
CA ARG A 260 17.75 16.29 -11.01
C ARG A 260 17.14 14.90 -10.79
N LYS A 261 17.96 13.84 -10.69
CA LYS A 261 17.46 12.46 -10.52
C LYS A 261 16.61 12.26 -9.26
N TYR A 262 16.78 13.12 -8.27
CA TYR A 262 15.97 13.15 -7.04
C TYR A 262 14.53 13.63 -7.25
N SER A 263 14.23 14.27 -8.39
CA SER A 263 12.96 14.97 -8.59
C SER A 263 11.77 14.05 -8.89
N THR A 264 12.02 12.75 -9.05
CA THR A 264 10.96 11.76 -9.19
C THR A 264 11.07 10.70 -8.09
N SER A 265 9.95 10.03 -7.79
CA SER A 265 9.88 8.83 -6.95
C SER A 265 8.60 8.07 -7.23
N GLU A 266 8.65 6.75 -7.16
CA GLU A 266 7.43 5.93 -7.13
C GLU A 266 6.80 5.95 -5.73
N VAL A 267 5.47 5.99 -5.71
CA VAL A 267 4.61 5.68 -4.57
C VAL A 267 3.82 4.42 -4.95
N VAL A 268 3.80 3.44 -4.04
CA VAL A 268 3.05 2.20 -4.20
C VAL A 268 2.02 2.10 -3.08
N LEU A 269 0.76 1.88 -3.45
CA LEU A 269 -0.32 1.56 -2.53
C LEU A 269 -0.75 0.12 -2.73
N ALA A 270 -0.91 -0.63 -1.64
CA ALA A 270 -1.42 -2.00 -1.70
C ALA A 270 -2.67 -2.16 -0.82
N PHE A 271 -3.77 -2.54 -1.44
CA PHE A 271 -5.09 -2.65 -0.83
C PHE A 271 -5.43 -4.12 -0.60
N PRO A 272 -5.48 -4.60 0.64
CA PRO A 272 -5.72 -6.02 0.94
C PRO A 272 -7.15 -6.44 0.58
N LEU A 273 -7.27 -7.59 -0.06
CA LEU A 273 -8.52 -8.18 -0.55
C LEU A 273 -8.79 -9.51 0.14
N ALA A 274 -10.07 -9.77 0.43
CA ALA A 274 -10.55 -11.09 0.80
C ALA A 274 -10.57 -12.03 -0.43
N ALA A 275 -10.79 -13.33 -0.19
CA ALA A 275 -10.80 -14.34 -1.26
C ALA A 275 -11.87 -14.09 -2.34
N ASP A 276 -12.96 -13.41 -1.99
CA ASP A 276 -14.04 -13.01 -2.90
C ASP A 276 -13.79 -11.64 -3.57
N SER A 277 -12.55 -11.13 -3.51
CA SER A 277 -12.14 -9.82 -4.02
C SER A 277 -12.89 -8.64 -3.39
N THR A 278 -13.38 -8.78 -2.16
CA THR A 278 -13.95 -7.67 -1.40
C THR A 278 -12.90 -6.98 -0.53
N PRO A 279 -13.09 -5.71 -0.15
CA PRO A 279 -12.13 -4.99 0.69
C PRO A 279 -11.95 -5.62 2.07
N LEU A 280 -10.70 -5.93 2.42
CA LEU A 280 -10.32 -6.28 3.79
C LEU A 280 -9.90 -5.01 4.54
N VAL A 281 -10.65 -4.62 5.58
CA VAL A 281 -10.40 -3.37 6.31
C VAL A 281 -9.70 -3.68 7.63
N GLU A 282 -8.37 -3.59 7.62
CA GLU A 282 -7.53 -3.72 8.81
C GLU A 282 -6.43 -2.66 8.76
N THR A 283 -5.86 -2.27 9.90
CA THR A 283 -4.79 -1.25 9.92
C THR A 283 -3.53 -1.80 9.27
N GLN A 284 -2.95 -1.03 8.34
CA GLN A 284 -1.76 -1.39 7.57
C GLN A 284 -0.56 -0.50 7.90
N ASP A 285 0.62 -1.02 7.56
CA ASP A 285 1.90 -0.37 7.75
C ASP A 285 2.21 0.63 6.62
N VAL A 286 2.93 1.70 6.99
CA VAL A 286 3.62 2.60 6.07
C VAL A 286 5.07 2.17 5.99
N PHE A 287 5.61 2.15 4.77
CA PHE A 287 6.93 1.68 4.44
C PHE A 287 7.77 2.80 3.81
N THR A 288 9.07 2.72 4.11
CA THR A 288 10.15 3.33 3.34
C THR A 288 11.16 2.23 3.05
N PHE A 289 10.70 1.24 2.28
CA PHE A 289 11.26 -0.11 2.12
C PHE A 289 11.21 -0.97 3.38
N LEU A 290 11.59 -0.42 4.53
CA LEU A 290 11.30 -1.02 5.84
C LEU A 290 9.94 -0.55 6.35
N PRO A 291 9.27 -1.38 7.18
CA PRO A 291 8.11 -0.91 7.93
C PRO A 291 8.56 0.26 8.80
N LEU A 292 7.87 1.39 8.66
CA LEU A 292 8.19 2.64 9.33
C LEU A 292 7.25 2.85 10.51
N CYS A 293 5.94 2.84 10.27
CA CYS A 293 4.93 2.99 11.33
C CYS A 293 3.55 2.50 10.87
N THR A 294 2.65 2.27 11.83
CA THR A 294 1.21 2.18 11.57
C THR A 294 0.59 3.57 11.62
N ALA A 295 -0.04 4.00 10.52
CA ALA A 295 -0.60 5.35 10.40
C ALA A 295 -2.14 5.39 10.38
N GLY A 296 -2.79 4.24 10.62
CA GLY A 296 -4.26 4.13 10.66
C GLY A 296 -4.93 3.94 9.30
N PHE A 297 -4.18 3.86 8.20
CA PHE A 297 -4.72 3.54 6.88
C PHE A 297 -5.06 2.04 6.78
N SER A 298 -6.05 1.72 5.95
CA SER A 298 -6.45 0.33 5.65
C SER A 298 -5.79 -0.24 4.40
N PHE A 299 -4.72 0.41 3.94
CA PHE A 299 -3.91 0.02 2.80
C PHE A 299 -2.45 0.35 3.08
N LEU A 300 -1.53 -0.45 2.55
CA LEU A 300 -0.10 -0.23 2.71
C LEU A 300 0.32 0.97 1.87
N ILE A 301 1.25 1.76 2.40
CA ILE A 301 1.83 2.91 1.71
C ILE A 301 3.33 2.70 1.64
N GLN A 302 3.91 2.62 0.45
CA GLN A 302 5.36 2.59 0.25
C GLN A 302 5.79 3.84 -0.51
N ALA A 303 6.73 4.59 0.05
CA ALA A 303 7.32 5.77 -0.58
C ALA A 303 8.72 6.06 -0.03
N ASP A 304 9.53 6.78 -0.81
CA ASP A 304 10.91 7.18 -0.46
C ASP A 304 10.94 8.38 0.50
N PHE A 305 10.42 8.15 1.71
CA PHE A 305 10.31 9.18 2.73
C PHE A 305 11.67 9.54 3.33
N VAL A 306 11.84 10.84 3.60
CA VAL A 306 12.90 11.33 4.48
C VAL A 306 12.58 10.92 5.92
N THR A 307 13.49 10.17 6.53
CA THR A 307 13.38 9.66 7.90
C THR A 307 14.35 10.34 8.86
N GLY A 308 14.02 10.31 10.15
CA GLY A 308 14.90 10.78 11.23
C GLY A 308 16.16 9.93 11.36
N ALA A 309 17.07 10.32 12.26
CA ALA A 309 18.34 9.62 12.46
C ALA A 309 18.19 8.14 12.85
N ASN A 310 17.13 7.81 13.61
CA ASN A 310 16.78 6.44 13.99
C ASN A 310 16.12 5.62 12.85
N ARG A 311 15.77 6.26 11.72
CA ARG A 311 15.02 5.68 10.59
C ARG A 311 13.68 5.01 10.96
N GLN A 312 13.12 5.38 12.12
CA GLN A 312 11.83 4.87 12.62
C GLN A 312 10.72 5.91 12.56
N ASP A 313 11.06 7.18 12.29
CA ASP A 313 10.11 8.28 12.23
C ASP A 313 10.26 9.09 10.94
N LEU A 314 9.13 9.66 10.49
CA LEU A 314 9.08 10.61 9.38
C LEU A 314 9.56 12.00 9.81
N VAL A 315 10.40 12.62 8.97
CA VAL A 315 10.68 14.05 9.10
C VAL A 315 9.48 14.85 8.57
N LYS A 316 8.52 15.16 9.45
CA LYS A 316 7.23 15.79 9.10
C LYS A 316 7.40 17.19 8.48
N THR A 317 8.52 17.86 8.71
CA THR A 317 8.88 19.17 8.16
C THR A 317 9.58 19.10 6.79
N SER A 318 9.91 17.90 6.29
CA SER A 318 10.58 17.71 5.00
C SER A 318 9.70 18.15 3.83
N ALA A 319 10.27 18.92 2.90
CA ALA A 319 9.59 19.33 1.67
C ALA A 319 9.33 18.15 0.74
N ARG A 320 10.28 17.22 0.62
CA ARG A 320 10.10 15.97 -0.13
C ARG A 320 8.93 15.16 0.41
N ASN A 321 8.84 14.99 1.73
CA ASN A 321 7.75 14.22 2.35
C ASN A 321 6.38 14.87 2.10
N ARG A 322 6.30 16.20 2.06
CA ARG A 322 5.07 16.89 1.65
C ARG A 322 4.69 16.58 0.20
N GLY A 323 5.67 16.60 -0.72
CA GLY A 323 5.45 16.23 -2.11
C GLY A 323 5.00 14.77 -2.27
N LEU A 324 5.66 13.83 -1.57
CA LEU A 324 5.27 12.42 -1.56
C LEU A 324 3.88 12.22 -0.98
N ARG A 325 3.51 12.94 0.09
CA ARG A 325 2.17 12.89 0.66
C ARG A 325 1.11 13.32 -0.37
N ASP A 326 1.37 14.38 -1.12
CA ASP A 326 0.44 14.82 -2.17
C ASP A 326 0.38 13.79 -3.32
N GLY A 327 1.50 13.16 -3.63
CA GLY A 327 1.59 12.01 -4.55
C GLY A 327 0.82 10.77 -4.09
N ILE A 328 0.82 10.47 -2.77
CA ILE A 328 0.01 9.40 -2.17
C ILE A 328 -1.47 9.68 -2.37
N ALA A 329 -1.91 10.93 -2.19
CA ALA A 329 -3.29 11.30 -2.46
C ALA A 329 -3.65 11.00 -3.93
N GLN A 330 -2.78 11.36 -4.88
CA GLN A 330 -3.00 11.08 -6.30
C GLN A 330 -3.01 9.57 -6.60
N ALA A 331 -2.09 8.80 -6.02
CA ALA A 331 -2.04 7.35 -6.16
C ALA A 331 -3.33 6.68 -5.66
N PHE A 332 -3.91 7.19 -4.57
CA PHE A 332 -5.17 6.72 -4.04
C PHE A 332 -6.33 7.01 -5.01
N ILE A 333 -6.38 8.20 -5.61
CA ILE A 333 -7.41 8.52 -6.61
C ILE A 333 -7.28 7.63 -7.84
N ASN A 334 -6.07 7.37 -8.32
CA ASN A 334 -5.83 6.44 -9.41
C ASN A 334 -6.35 5.04 -9.07
N ALA A 335 -6.08 4.56 -7.84
CA ALA A 335 -6.61 3.28 -7.36
C ALA A 335 -8.15 3.28 -7.35
N VAL A 336 -8.79 4.36 -6.89
CA VAL A 336 -10.26 4.48 -6.91
C VAL A 336 -10.82 4.42 -8.33
N LEU A 337 -10.17 5.05 -9.30
CA LEU A 337 -10.57 4.96 -10.70
C LEU A 337 -10.44 3.53 -11.24
N ASP A 338 -9.39 2.80 -10.86
CA ASP A 338 -9.22 1.39 -11.20
C ASP A 338 -10.31 0.53 -10.53
N PHE A 339 -10.62 0.78 -9.25
CA PHE A 339 -11.70 0.12 -8.54
C PHE A 339 -13.06 0.32 -9.20
N CYS A 340 -13.30 1.48 -9.81
CA CYS A 340 -14.55 1.75 -10.54
C CYS A 340 -14.77 0.88 -11.79
N ASN A 341 -13.72 0.18 -12.23
CA ASN A 341 -13.74 -0.82 -13.30
C ASN A 341 -13.68 -2.27 -12.77
N HIS A 342 -13.46 -2.45 -11.48
CA HIS A 342 -13.40 -3.77 -10.84
C HIS A 342 -14.80 -4.28 -10.47
N PRO A 343 -15.16 -5.55 -10.76
CA PRO A 343 -16.52 -6.07 -10.57
C PRO A 343 -17.10 -5.90 -9.16
N THR A 344 -16.28 -6.10 -8.13
CA THR A 344 -16.68 -6.01 -6.71
C THR A 344 -16.38 -4.64 -6.09
N LEU A 345 -15.20 -4.06 -6.35
CA LEU A 345 -14.69 -2.87 -5.66
C LEU A 345 -15.41 -1.59 -6.09
N VAL A 346 -15.99 -1.53 -7.29
CA VAL A 346 -16.75 -0.36 -7.78
C VAL A 346 -17.85 0.10 -6.80
N TYR A 347 -18.43 -0.85 -6.04
CA TYR A 347 -19.46 -0.57 -5.05
C TYR A 347 -18.99 -0.55 -3.60
N GLN A 348 -17.69 -0.81 -3.35
CA GLN A 348 -17.16 -1.07 -2.00
C GLN A 348 -15.85 -0.34 -1.68
N TRP A 349 -15.19 0.30 -2.66
CA TRP A 349 -13.88 0.93 -2.48
C TRP A 349 -13.83 1.97 -1.36
N MET A 350 -14.95 2.62 -1.06
CA MET A 350 -15.10 3.61 0.02
C MET A 350 -14.79 3.04 1.41
N ARG A 351 -14.70 1.71 1.55
CA ARG A 351 -14.23 1.04 2.77
C ARG A 351 -12.76 1.27 3.06
N TYR A 352 -11.96 1.65 2.06
CA TYR A 352 -10.55 2.03 2.25
C TYR A 352 -10.35 3.50 2.62
N LEU A 353 -11.43 4.30 2.68
CA LEU A 353 -11.30 5.71 2.98
C LEU A 353 -10.83 5.92 4.42
N PRO A 354 -9.81 6.77 4.64
CA PRO A 354 -9.43 7.14 5.99
C PRO A 354 -10.58 7.93 6.65
N ASP A 355 -10.95 7.58 7.88
CA ASP A 355 -11.92 8.38 8.63
C ASP A 355 -11.30 9.74 9.02
N PRO A 356 -11.82 10.89 8.52
CA PRO A 356 -11.26 12.20 8.85
C PRO A 356 -11.31 12.56 10.34
N SER A 357 -12.13 11.87 11.13
CA SER A 357 -12.23 12.06 12.58
C SER A 357 -11.23 11.21 13.38
N ASN A 358 -10.53 10.27 12.74
CA ASN A 358 -9.57 9.40 13.41
C ASN A 358 -8.33 10.18 13.87
N LEU A 359 -8.09 10.17 15.18
CA LEU A 359 -6.99 10.88 15.83
C LEU A 359 -5.60 10.39 15.37
N ALA A 360 -5.49 9.15 14.86
CA ALA A 360 -4.25 8.63 14.29
C ALA A 360 -3.74 9.46 13.10
N PHE A 361 -4.64 10.16 12.41
CA PHE A 361 -4.26 10.98 11.26
C PHE A 361 -3.78 12.39 11.64
N GLN A 362 -3.72 12.80 12.91
CA GLN A 362 -3.34 14.18 13.25
C GLN A 362 -1.97 14.62 12.66
N GLY A 363 -1.87 15.91 12.33
CA GLY A 363 -0.62 16.53 11.90
C GLY A 363 -0.26 16.25 10.44
N PHE A 364 0.69 15.33 10.19
CA PHE A 364 1.20 15.10 8.83
C PHE A 364 0.17 14.40 7.94
N TRP A 365 -0.51 13.38 8.47
CA TRP A 365 -1.48 12.56 7.75
C TRP A 365 -2.82 13.27 7.56
N GLU A 366 -3.17 14.24 8.40
CA GLU A 366 -4.43 14.99 8.31
C GLU A 366 -4.49 15.75 6.99
N LYS A 367 -3.34 16.28 6.58
CA LYS A 367 -3.17 16.95 5.29
C LYS A 367 -3.29 15.99 4.11
N LEU A 368 -2.93 14.71 4.28
CA LEU A 368 -3.18 13.67 3.28
C LEU A 368 -4.68 13.41 3.16
N VAL A 369 -5.38 13.19 4.27
CA VAL A 369 -6.84 12.95 4.29
C VAL A 369 -7.59 14.13 3.64
N LYS A 370 -7.25 15.37 4.00
CA LYS A 370 -7.84 16.57 3.39
C LYS A 370 -7.56 16.66 1.89
N LYS A 371 -6.37 16.26 1.43
CA LYS A 371 -6.05 16.22 0.00
C LYS A 371 -6.86 15.15 -0.73
N ILE A 372 -7.02 13.95 -0.16
CA ILE A 372 -7.89 12.90 -0.69
C ILE A 372 -9.33 13.39 -0.79
N GLN A 373 -9.87 14.03 0.26
CA GLN A 373 -11.21 14.64 0.24
C GLN A 373 -11.36 15.65 -0.90
N SER A 374 -10.40 16.57 -1.04
CA SER A 374 -10.41 17.59 -2.10
C SER A 374 -10.37 17.00 -3.51
N LEU A 375 -9.55 15.96 -3.74
CA LEU A 375 -9.46 15.32 -5.05
C LEU A 375 -10.73 14.52 -5.37
N LEU A 376 -11.25 13.74 -4.42
CA LEU A 376 -12.49 12.97 -4.59
C LEU A 376 -13.70 13.86 -4.85
N ALA A 377 -13.77 15.05 -4.27
CA ALA A 377 -14.89 15.98 -4.47
C ALA A 377 -15.09 16.39 -5.95
N SER A 378 -14.01 16.40 -6.73
CA SER A 378 -14.01 16.77 -8.15
C SER A 378 -13.86 15.59 -9.11
N THR A 379 -13.47 14.41 -8.61
CA THR A 379 -13.25 13.22 -9.44
C THR A 379 -14.56 12.43 -9.58
N PRO A 380 -15.02 12.11 -10.80
CA PRO A 380 -16.18 11.25 -10.98
C PRO A 380 -15.87 9.80 -10.59
N VAL A 381 -16.45 9.32 -9.49
CA VAL A 381 -16.12 8.01 -8.88
C VAL A 381 -17.34 7.20 -8.42
N LEU A 382 -18.56 7.75 -8.53
CA LEU A 382 -19.80 7.07 -8.13
C LEU A 382 -20.64 6.65 -9.33
N ARG A 383 -21.18 5.44 -9.29
CA ARG A 383 -22.09 4.92 -10.32
C ARG A 383 -23.52 5.43 -10.09
N PRO A 384 -24.09 6.18 -11.06
CA PRO A 384 -25.49 6.59 -10.98
C PRO A 384 -26.42 5.37 -11.17
N ARG A 385 -27.68 5.51 -10.75
CA ARG A 385 -28.69 4.44 -10.83
C ARG A 385 -29.01 4.00 -12.26
N ASN A 386 -28.88 4.91 -13.22
CA ASN A 386 -29.05 4.61 -14.64
C ASN A 386 -27.83 3.92 -15.26
N GLU A 387 -26.80 3.59 -14.45
CA GLU A 387 -25.56 2.94 -14.89
C GLU A 387 -24.81 3.72 -16.00
N GLY A 388 -25.04 5.04 -16.08
CA GLY A 388 -24.34 5.95 -16.97
C GLY A 388 -22.88 6.24 -16.54
N PRO A 389 -22.27 7.30 -17.11
CA PRO A 389 -20.92 7.72 -16.73
C PRO A 389 -20.80 7.99 -15.23
N LEU A 390 -19.62 7.69 -14.67
CA LEU A 390 -19.31 8.00 -13.28
C LEU A 390 -19.57 9.47 -12.98
N GLN A 391 -20.01 9.74 -11.76
CA GLN A 391 -20.38 11.08 -11.31
C GLN A 391 -19.58 11.50 -10.07
N PRO A 392 -19.29 12.80 -9.90
CA PRO A 392 -18.67 13.31 -8.68
C PRO A 392 -19.55 13.10 -7.45
N ILE A 393 -18.93 12.92 -6.29
CA ILE A 393 -19.63 12.72 -5.00
C ILE A 393 -20.65 13.83 -4.74
N SER A 394 -20.29 15.08 -5.04
CA SER A 394 -21.10 16.29 -4.83
C SER A 394 -22.38 16.33 -5.67
N SER A 395 -22.45 15.58 -6.78
CA SER A 395 -23.61 15.53 -7.67
C SER A 395 -24.62 14.45 -7.29
N MET A 396 -24.20 13.43 -6.52
CA MET A 396 -25.03 12.28 -6.17
C MET A 396 -25.68 12.44 -4.78
N ARG A 397 -26.77 11.70 -4.52
CA ARG A 397 -27.52 11.78 -3.26
C ARG A 397 -27.90 10.42 -2.71
N ILE A 398 -27.84 10.29 -1.39
CA ILE A 398 -28.35 9.13 -0.64
C ILE A 398 -29.87 9.28 -0.47
N LEU A 399 -30.60 8.22 -0.83
CA LEU A 399 -32.02 8.10 -0.53
C LEU A 399 -32.23 7.69 0.92
N ARG A 400 -33.12 8.40 1.63
CA ARG A 400 -33.52 8.04 3.00
C ARG A 400 -34.52 6.88 2.94
N THR A 401 -34.66 6.14 4.05
CA THR A 401 -35.66 5.06 4.18
C THR A 401 -37.08 5.51 3.84
N GLY A 402 -37.45 6.75 4.17
CA GLY A 402 -38.77 7.31 3.84
C GLY A 402 -38.91 7.80 2.39
N SER A 403 -37.86 7.73 1.57
CA SER A 403 -37.85 8.17 0.17
C SER A 403 -37.83 7.00 -0.82
N ILE A 404 -38.03 5.78 -0.32
CA ILE A 404 -38.09 4.54 -1.10
C ILE A 404 -39.37 3.77 -0.76
N ASP A 405 -39.88 3.00 -1.73
CA ASP A 405 -41.02 2.11 -1.55
C ASP A 405 -40.63 0.77 -0.90
N LYS A 406 -41.61 -0.12 -0.71
CA LYS A 406 -41.39 -1.46 -0.14
C LYS A 406 -40.41 -2.35 -0.92
N HIS A 407 -40.12 -2.03 -2.18
CA HIS A 407 -39.18 -2.77 -3.03
C HIS A 407 -37.76 -2.16 -2.99
N GLY A 408 -37.59 -1.03 -2.32
CA GLY A 408 -36.32 -0.30 -2.25
C GLY A 408 -36.11 0.66 -3.41
N ASP A 409 -37.13 0.90 -4.22
CA ASP A 409 -37.07 1.81 -5.35
C ASP A 409 -37.45 3.24 -4.92
N PRO A 410 -36.88 4.29 -5.55
CA PRO A 410 -37.20 5.66 -5.22
C PRO A 410 -38.69 5.93 -5.44
N LEU A 411 -39.31 6.73 -4.56
CA LEU A 411 -40.71 7.07 -4.73
C LEU A 411 -40.97 7.79 -6.07
N TRP A 412 -40.06 8.67 -6.48
CA TRP A 412 -40.17 9.32 -7.79
C TRP A 412 -38.96 8.99 -8.64
N ASP A 413 -39.19 8.84 -9.93
CA ASP A 413 -38.16 8.74 -10.94
C ASP A 413 -37.18 9.92 -10.83
N ASP A 414 -35.95 9.66 -11.29
CA ASP A 414 -34.94 10.71 -11.31
C ASP A 414 -35.29 11.78 -12.36
N ILE A 415 -34.67 12.94 -12.22
CA ILE A 415 -34.81 14.08 -13.14
C ILE A 415 -33.43 14.46 -13.67
N ASP A 416 -33.35 15.18 -14.79
CA ASP A 416 -32.08 15.64 -15.35
C ASP A 416 -31.59 16.92 -14.63
N PRO A 417 -30.33 16.97 -14.12
CA PRO A 417 -29.35 15.89 -14.08
C PRO A 417 -29.66 14.84 -13.00
N PRO A 418 -29.43 13.54 -13.29
CA PRO A 418 -29.72 12.47 -12.34
C PRO A 418 -28.83 12.60 -11.11
N CYS A 419 -29.37 12.23 -9.94
CA CYS A 419 -28.59 12.23 -8.70
C CYS A 419 -28.76 10.96 -7.86
N TYR A 420 -29.53 9.98 -8.31
CA TYR A 420 -29.65 8.71 -7.62
C TYR A 420 -28.46 7.80 -7.87
N LEU A 421 -28.01 7.12 -6.82
CA LEU A 421 -26.92 6.14 -6.86
C LEU A 421 -27.45 4.76 -7.25
N SER A 422 -26.57 3.93 -7.85
CA SER A 422 -26.87 2.52 -8.12
C SER A 422 -27.31 1.78 -6.85
N SER A 423 -28.33 0.93 -6.98
CA SER A 423 -28.85 0.12 -5.87
C SER A 423 -27.86 -0.96 -5.39
N LYS A 424 -26.78 -1.19 -6.15
CA LYS A 424 -25.70 -2.12 -5.80
C LYS A 424 -24.81 -1.61 -4.65
N TYR A 425 -24.84 -0.30 -4.35
CA TYR A 425 -24.15 0.23 -3.19
C TYR A 425 -24.85 -0.16 -1.90
N ALA A 426 -24.12 -0.73 -0.94
CA ALA A 426 -24.67 -0.96 0.39
C ALA A 426 -24.82 0.36 1.16
N ARG A 427 -25.88 0.50 1.96
CA ARG A 427 -26.15 1.71 2.74
C ARG A 427 -25.00 2.10 3.68
N LYS A 428 -24.36 1.11 4.31
CA LYS A 428 -23.21 1.34 5.20
C LYS A 428 -22.01 1.96 4.45
N ASP A 429 -21.81 1.55 3.20
CA ASP A 429 -20.72 2.03 2.35
C ASP A 429 -21.03 3.45 1.87
N LEU A 430 -22.28 3.75 1.49
CA LEU A 430 -22.66 5.13 1.17
C LEU A 430 -22.51 6.08 2.37
N LYS A 431 -22.79 5.60 3.59
CA LYS A 431 -22.62 6.41 4.80
C LYS A 431 -21.15 6.80 5.05
N SER A 432 -20.18 5.96 4.67
CA SER A 432 -18.75 6.30 4.82
C SER A 432 -18.31 7.45 3.90
N LEU A 433 -19.11 7.80 2.89
CA LEU A 433 -18.87 8.92 1.99
C LEU A 433 -19.44 10.25 2.49
N GLU A 434 -20.23 10.28 3.58
CA GLU A 434 -20.76 11.54 4.14
C GLU A 434 -19.65 12.52 4.55
N PRO A 435 -18.57 12.11 5.26
CA PRO A 435 -17.42 12.97 5.55
C PRO A 435 -16.65 13.44 4.30
N TYR A 436 -16.90 12.81 3.15
CA TYR A 436 -16.31 13.11 1.86
C TYR A 436 -17.24 13.96 0.96
N GLY A 437 -18.36 14.44 1.51
CA GLY A 437 -19.27 15.37 0.85
C GLY A 437 -20.51 14.73 0.25
N LEU A 438 -20.72 13.41 0.41
CA LEU A 438 -21.97 12.79 -0.03
C LEU A 438 -23.12 13.26 0.87
N GLN A 439 -24.22 13.67 0.25
CA GLN A 439 -25.37 14.22 0.97
C GLN A 439 -26.61 13.38 0.77
N THR A 440 -27.53 13.45 1.73
CA THR A 440 -28.89 12.92 1.54
C THR A 440 -29.71 13.83 0.63
N LEU A 441 -30.69 13.24 -0.07
CA LEU A 441 -31.62 13.99 -0.90
C LEU A 441 -32.34 15.08 -0.07
N THR A 442 -32.29 16.32 -0.55
CA THR A 442 -32.95 17.44 0.13
C THR A 442 -34.44 17.47 -0.17
N MET A 443 -35.22 18.13 0.68
CA MET A 443 -36.66 18.30 0.46
C MET A 443 -36.97 19.06 -0.84
N ALA A 444 -36.16 20.06 -1.20
CA ALA A 444 -36.32 20.77 -2.46
C ALA A 444 -36.12 19.83 -3.67
N GLN A 445 -35.13 18.92 -3.60
CA GLN A 445 -34.90 17.91 -4.63
C GLN A 445 -36.02 16.86 -4.70
N ILE A 446 -36.61 16.50 -3.56
CA ILE A 446 -37.80 15.61 -3.52
C ILE A 446 -38.99 16.29 -4.21
N ILE A 447 -39.29 17.53 -3.84
CA ILE A 447 -40.40 18.30 -4.41
C ILE A 447 -40.21 18.49 -5.92
N ALA A 448 -38.98 18.72 -6.39
CA ALA A 448 -38.68 18.83 -7.82
C ALA A 448 -39.03 17.56 -8.61
N ARG A 449 -38.83 16.38 -8.02
CA ARG A 449 -39.18 15.08 -8.64
C ARG A 449 -40.67 14.81 -8.59
N ALA A 450 -41.33 15.10 -7.47
CA ALA A 450 -42.79 15.07 -7.38
C ALA A 450 -43.45 16.01 -8.40
N LYS A 451 -42.87 17.20 -8.63
CA LYS A 451 -43.28 18.13 -9.69
C LYS A 451 -43.09 17.57 -11.10
N ALA A 452 -42.03 16.81 -11.33
CA ALA A 452 -41.80 16.17 -12.62
C ALA A 452 -42.82 15.04 -12.86
N ASP A 453 -43.06 14.20 -11.85
CA ASP A 453 -44.08 13.15 -11.88
C ASP A 453 -45.47 13.72 -12.19
N LEU A 454 -45.91 14.78 -11.49
CA LEU A 454 -47.22 15.41 -11.73
C LEU A 454 -47.40 15.98 -13.14
N ARG A 455 -46.30 16.28 -13.84
CA ARG A 455 -46.31 16.73 -15.25
C ARG A 455 -46.31 15.57 -16.23
N SER A 456 -45.94 14.36 -15.79
CA SER A 456 -45.97 13.15 -16.60
C SER A 456 -47.41 12.74 -16.92
N PRO A 457 -47.71 12.27 -18.15
CA PRO A 457 -48.99 11.63 -18.45
C PRO A 457 -49.20 10.35 -17.64
N ASN A 458 -48.11 9.67 -17.23
CA ASN A 458 -48.12 8.44 -16.43
C ASN A 458 -47.73 8.72 -14.97
N SER A 459 -48.20 9.84 -14.41
CA SER A 459 -47.88 10.25 -13.03
C SER A 459 -48.28 9.18 -12.02
N ARG A 460 -47.30 8.64 -11.29
CA ARG A 460 -47.53 7.66 -10.21
C ARG A 460 -48.34 8.28 -9.08
N MET A 461 -48.22 9.60 -8.87
CA MET A 461 -49.07 10.34 -7.93
C MET A 461 -50.56 10.33 -8.29
N LYS A 462 -50.88 10.27 -9.59
CA LYS A 462 -52.26 10.28 -10.07
C LYS A 462 -52.86 8.88 -10.26
N THR A 463 -52.07 7.83 -10.06
CA THR A 463 -52.54 6.44 -10.08
C THR A 463 -52.94 5.99 -8.68
N LEU A 464 -54.12 5.36 -8.56
CA LEU A 464 -54.67 4.86 -7.29
C LEU A 464 -54.31 3.39 -6.98
N GLU A 465 -53.37 2.81 -7.71
CA GLU A 465 -53.14 1.35 -7.72
C GLU A 465 -52.07 0.88 -6.72
N ASP A 466 -51.31 1.79 -6.08
CA ASP A 466 -50.19 1.46 -5.18
C ASP A 466 -50.30 2.19 -3.83
N GLU A 467 -51.08 1.62 -2.89
CA GLU A 467 -51.34 2.21 -1.57
C GLU A 467 -50.07 2.41 -0.71
N ASP A 468 -49.09 1.50 -0.79
CA ASP A 468 -47.82 1.62 -0.05
C ASP A 468 -47.06 2.85 -0.51
N TRP A 469 -46.92 2.99 -1.83
CA TRP A 469 -46.25 4.14 -2.41
C TRP A 469 -46.96 5.44 -2.07
N GLN A 470 -48.28 5.49 -2.19
CA GLN A 470 -49.06 6.69 -1.89
C GLN A 470 -48.91 7.13 -0.44
N SER A 471 -48.98 6.18 0.48
CA SER A 471 -48.82 6.45 1.91
C SER A 471 -47.45 7.07 2.20
N ARG A 472 -46.38 6.50 1.62
CA ARG A 472 -45.00 7.02 1.77
C ARG A 472 -44.79 8.36 1.09
N ALA A 473 -45.36 8.55 -0.11
CA ALA A 473 -45.31 9.81 -0.84
C ALA A 473 -46.05 10.93 -0.08
N ALA A 474 -47.20 10.63 0.53
CA ALA A 474 -47.92 11.56 1.39
C ALA A 474 -47.12 11.88 2.66
N GLU A 475 -46.56 10.87 3.33
CA GLU A 475 -45.75 11.06 4.54
C GLU A 475 -44.56 11.98 4.29
N ILE A 476 -43.79 11.76 3.21
CA ILE A 476 -42.61 12.57 2.94
C ILE A 476 -42.97 14.01 2.53
N LEU A 477 -44.05 14.21 1.78
CA LEU A 477 -44.52 15.55 1.37
C LEU A 477 -45.23 16.30 2.50
N THR A 478 -45.64 15.63 3.58
CA THR A 478 -46.19 16.32 4.76
C THR A 478 -45.10 16.80 5.74
N LEU A 479 -43.88 16.28 5.65
CA LEU A 479 -42.75 16.68 6.51
C LEU A 479 -42.50 18.21 6.57
N PRO A 480 -42.60 18.98 5.47
CA PRO A 480 -42.45 20.43 5.55
C PRO A 480 -43.50 21.12 6.41
N PHE A 481 -44.72 20.59 6.44
CA PHE A 481 -45.82 21.12 7.25
C PHE A 481 -45.58 20.85 8.73
N THR A 482 -45.18 19.63 9.08
CA THR A 482 -44.88 19.26 10.48
C THR A 482 -43.63 19.96 11.01
N GLN A 483 -42.68 20.31 10.14
CA GLN A 483 -41.45 21.03 10.49
C GLN A 483 -41.55 22.55 10.34
N GLY A 484 -42.71 23.11 9.96
CA GLY A 484 -42.92 24.55 9.83
C GLY A 484 -42.08 25.24 8.73
N ARG A 485 -41.64 24.52 7.69
CA ARG A 485 -40.80 25.07 6.61
C ARG A 485 -41.63 25.85 5.58
N GLN A 486 -41.87 27.12 5.85
CA GLN A 486 -42.81 27.97 5.10
C GLN A 486 -42.53 28.08 3.60
N ASP A 487 -41.25 28.11 3.19
CA ASP A 487 -40.85 28.14 1.78
C ASP A 487 -41.28 26.86 1.04
N ARG A 488 -41.04 25.68 1.64
CA ARG A 488 -41.44 24.38 1.08
C ARG A 488 -42.95 24.15 1.16
N ILE A 489 -43.61 24.60 2.23
CA ILE A 489 -45.07 24.57 2.36
C ILE A 489 -45.73 25.34 1.21
N SER A 490 -45.22 26.53 0.91
CA SER A 490 -45.73 27.36 -0.18
C SER A 490 -45.57 26.69 -1.54
N GLU A 491 -44.43 26.03 -1.76
CA GLU A 491 -44.16 25.25 -2.97
C GLU A 491 -45.11 24.06 -3.13
N LEU A 492 -45.38 23.32 -2.05
CA LEU A 492 -46.28 22.17 -2.03
C LEU A 492 -47.74 22.57 -2.22
N ARG A 493 -48.20 23.66 -1.61
CA ARG A 493 -49.57 24.19 -1.80
C ARG A 493 -49.86 24.58 -3.25
N ALA A 494 -48.84 24.89 -4.04
CA ALA A 494 -48.98 25.20 -5.47
C ALA A 494 -49.09 23.94 -6.34
N LEU A 495 -48.78 22.75 -5.82
CA LEU A 495 -48.87 21.49 -6.55
C LEU A 495 -50.31 20.97 -6.61
N LYS A 496 -50.67 20.36 -7.75
CA LYS A 496 -51.97 19.71 -7.95
C LYS A 496 -52.00 18.33 -7.29
N LEU A 497 -52.10 18.32 -5.96
CA LEU A 497 -52.04 17.11 -5.12
C LEU A 497 -53.41 16.64 -4.61
N ILE A 498 -54.48 17.41 -4.84
CA ILE A 498 -55.82 17.10 -4.31
C ILE A 498 -56.69 16.51 -5.44
N PRO A 499 -57.07 15.22 -5.38
CA PRO A 499 -58.02 14.66 -6.33
C PRO A 499 -59.45 15.16 -6.04
N LEU A 500 -60.18 15.58 -7.07
CA LEU A 500 -61.58 16.00 -7.01
C LEU A 500 -62.52 14.93 -7.59
N GLN A 501 -63.79 14.97 -7.17
CA GLN A 501 -64.86 14.20 -7.82
C GLN A 501 -64.94 14.61 -9.31
N GLY A 502 -64.57 13.67 -10.19
CA GLY A 502 -64.44 13.92 -11.64
C GLY A 502 -63.01 13.75 -12.20
N GLY A 503 -62.06 13.23 -11.42
CA GLY A 503 -60.72 12.86 -11.89
C GLY A 503 -59.76 14.03 -12.13
N ARG A 504 -60.20 15.26 -11.86
CA ARG A 504 -59.35 16.47 -11.90
C ARG A 504 -58.52 16.57 -10.62
N TRP A 505 -57.29 17.06 -10.75
CA TRP A 505 -56.38 17.32 -9.63
C TRP A 505 -56.16 18.82 -9.46
N GLU A 506 -56.38 19.33 -8.25
CA GLU A 506 -56.27 20.76 -7.92
C GLU A 506 -55.20 21.05 -6.86
N SER A 507 -54.79 22.31 -6.82
CA SER A 507 -53.81 22.81 -5.85
C SER A 507 -54.49 23.45 -4.64
N ALA A 508 -53.95 23.25 -3.44
CA ALA A 508 -54.45 23.86 -2.21
C ALA A 508 -54.41 25.40 -2.23
N ARG A 509 -53.57 26.03 -3.08
CA ARG A 509 -53.53 27.50 -3.25
C ARG A 509 -54.80 28.09 -3.90
N LYS A 510 -55.59 27.29 -4.62
CA LYS A 510 -56.80 27.74 -5.31
C LYS A 510 -58.10 27.45 -4.54
N GLY A 511 -58.02 26.72 -3.44
CA GLY A 511 -59.17 26.45 -2.59
C GLY A 511 -59.28 27.51 -1.50
N ASN A 512 -60.42 28.19 -1.42
CA ASN A 512 -60.88 28.77 -0.17
C ASN A 512 -61.35 27.58 0.70
N TYR A 513 -60.45 26.99 1.48
CA TYR A 513 -60.77 26.00 2.51
C TYR A 513 -60.23 26.46 3.85
#